data_AF-A0A938UX08-F1
#
_entry.id   AF-A0A938UX08-F1
#
_cell.length_a   1.000
_cell.length_b   1.000
_cell.length_c   1.000
_cell.angle_alpha   90.00
_cell.angle_beta   90.00
_cell.angle_gamma   90.00
#
_symmetry.space_group_name_H-M   'P 1'
#
loop_
_entity.id
_entity.type
_entity.pdbx_description
1 polymer ?
#
loop_
_entity_poly.entity_id
_entity_poly.type
_entity_poly.pdbx_seq_one_letter_code
_entity_poly.pdbx_strand_id
1 'polypeptide(L)'
;GKAFIYRGVLPQVRSEVLRFDEAAEHIKMAGRGGLTKCYCRHETWHLGKNCSAPIDDICMSLGVASDFLIEQGFARKASVEELLTALKRAEDFGLVHVGDNVQDQTTFICNCCGCCCAFLEGINKHQKRALATTNYIARLKQEGCNGCEICADHCQIKAIKMEGDYPVVDVESCIGCGVCANFCPTEAMKMGEREKRVIPPKTYKELMVRLMQEKGRM
;
A
#
# COMPACT_ATOMS: atom_id res chain seq x y z
N GLY A 1 1.85 3.86 -9.42
CA GLY A 1 2.09 3.92 -7.95
C GLY A 1 2.88 2.71 -7.50
N LYS A 2 3.30 2.71 -6.24
CA LYS A 2 3.92 1.59 -5.53
C LYS A 2 3.11 1.27 -4.27
N ALA A 3 3.10 0.00 -3.86
CA ALA A 3 2.62 -0.34 -2.53
C ALA A 3 3.63 0.14 -1.47
N PHE A 4 3.14 0.50 -0.29
CA PHE A 4 3.95 0.68 0.91
C PHE A 4 3.81 -0.54 1.83
N ILE A 5 4.83 -0.78 2.63
CA ILE A 5 4.82 -1.79 3.68
C ILE A 5 4.30 -1.18 4.99
N TYR A 6 3.58 -1.99 5.76
CA TYR A 6 3.13 -1.62 7.09
C TYR A 6 4.34 -1.47 8.03
N ARG A 7 4.32 -0.47 8.92
CA ARG A 7 5.46 -0.15 9.80
C ARG A 7 5.81 -1.29 10.77
N GLY A 8 4.80 -2.01 11.27
CA GLY A 8 4.97 -3.03 12.32
C GLY A 8 5.47 -4.40 11.84
N VAL A 9 5.58 -4.64 10.52
CA VAL A 9 5.83 -5.99 9.98
C VAL A 9 7.25 -6.22 9.48
N LEU A 10 8.11 -5.21 9.57
CA LEU A 10 9.50 -5.32 9.16
C LEU A 10 10.33 -6.10 10.18
N PRO A 11 11.26 -6.97 9.73
CA PRO A 11 12.23 -7.57 10.63
C PRO A 11 13.09 -6.46 11.27
N GLN A 12 13.49 -6.66 12.54
CA GLN A 12 14.22 -5.67 13.36
C GLN A 12 15.68 -5.41 12.91
N VAL A 13 15.95 -5.32 11.61
CA VAL A 13 17.30 -5.13 11.07
C VAL A 13 17.63 -3.64 10.95
N ARG A 14 18.71 -3.23 11.62
CA ARG A 14 19.34 -1.90 11.51
C ARG A 14 19.98 -1.74 10.12
N SER A 15 19.22 -1.30 9.12
CA SER A 15 19.84 -0.60 7.99
C SER A 15 18.95 0.58 7.61
N GLU A 16 19.55 1.75 7.48
CA GLU A 16 18.86 3.04 7.27
C GLU A 16 18.06 3.11 5.95
N VAL A 17 17.97 2.03 5.18
CA VAL A 17 17.57 2.05 3.76
C VAL A 17 16.13 1.54 3.53
N LEU A 18 15.27 1.45 4.55
CA LEU A 18 13.93 0.84 4.39
C LEU A 18 12.76 1.84 4.51
N ARG A 19 13.06 3.07 4.94
CA ARG A 19 12.04 4.09 5.28
C ARG A 19 11.20 4.54 4.09
N PHE A 20 11.74 4.47 2.86
CA PHE A 20 11.02 4.93 1.67
C PHE A 20 9.86 4.01 1.25
N ASP A 21 9.75 2.80 1.82
CA ASP A 21 8.61 1.92 1.59
C ASP A 21 7.57 2.02 2.73
N GLU A 22 7.78 2.85 3.76
CA GLU A 22 6.88 3.01 4.90
C GLU A 22 5.99 4.27 4.77
N ALA A 23 4.68 4.08 4.64
CA ALA A 23 3.71 5.18 4.48
C ALA A 23 3.81 6.26 5.58
N ALA A 24 4.04 5.85 6.83
CA ALA A 24 4.15 6.77 7.97
C ALA A 24 5.35 7.72 7.87
N GLU A 25 6.48 7.27 7.32
CA GLU A 25 7.67 8.11 7.17
C GLU A 25 7.46 9.14 6.06
N HIS A 26 6.76 8.80 4.97
CA HIS A 26 6.36 9.76 3.94
C HIS A 26 5.46 10.88 4.48
N ILE A 27 4.52 10.54 5.37
CA ILE A 27 3.67 11.53 6.04
C ILE A 27 4.52 12.48 6.89
N LYS A 28 5.45 11.94 7.68
CA LYS A 28 6.34 12.75 8.53
C LYS A 28 7.26 13.64 7.71
N MET A 29 7.84 13.11 6.62
CA MET A 29 8.70 13.86 5.70
C MET A 29 7.94 14.99 5.00
N ALA A 30 6.67 14.77 4.65
CA ALA A 30 5.84 15.82 4.06
C ALA A 30 5.51 16.95 5.06
N GLY A 31 5.45 16.63 6.36
CA GLY A 31 5.22 17.59 7.46
C GLY A 31 3.81 18.18 7.52
N ARG A 32 3.02 18.05 6.45
CA ARG A 32 1.60 18.43 6.35
C ARG A 32 0.92 17.68 5.22
N GLY A 33 -0.41 17.69 5.23
CA GLY A 33 -1.19 17.17 4.11
C GLY A 33 -2.69 17.45 4.28
N GLY A 34 -3.48 16.65 3.60
CA GLY A 34 -4.91 16.82 3.50
C GLY A 34 -5.61 15.47 3.46
N LEU A 35 -6.78 15.43 4.07
CA LEU A 35 -7.63 14.25 4.09
C LEU A 35 -8.84 14.48 3.19
N THR A 36 -9.20 13.44 2.45
CA THR A 36 -10.35 13.44 1.55
C THR A 36 -11.00 12.06 1.46
N LYS A 37 -12.09 11.99 0.71
CA LYS A 37 -12.81 10.76 0.41
C LYS A 37 -11.93 9.82 -0.40
N CYS A 38 -12.05 8.52 -0.17
CA CYS A 38 -11.53 7.53 -1.11
C CYS A 38 -12.34 7.61 -2.41
N TYR A 39 -11.72 8.14 -3.47
CA TYR A 39 -12.34 8.27 -4.79
C TYR A 39 -12.97 6.95 -5.24
N CYS A 40 -12.21 5.84 -5.25
CA CYS A 40 -12.70 4.56 -5.75
C CYS A 40 -13.87 4.00 -4.93
N ARG A 41 -13.85 4.13 -3.59
CA ARG A 41 -14.98 3.67 -2.77
C ARG A 41 -16.21 4.55 -2.96
N HIS A 42 -16.01 5.86 -3.08
CA HIS A 42 -17.09 6.81 -3.34
C HIS A 42 -17.74 6.55 -4.71
N GLU A 43 -16.94 6.29 -5.74
CA GLU A 43 -17.41 5.87 -7.06
C GLU A 43 -18.24 4.59 -6.99
N THR A 44 -17.72 3.53 -6.33
CA THR A 44 -18.48 2.27 -6.20
C THR A 44 -19.77 2.44 -5.40
N TRP A 45 -19.78 3.31 -4.38
CA TRP A 45 -20.98 3.64 -3.61
C TRP A 45 -22.09 4.23 -4.50
N HIS A 46 -21.75 5.13 -5.42
CA HIS A 46 -22.69 5.66 -6.42
C HIS A 46 -23.21 4.60 -7.40
N LEU A 47 -22.47 3.50 -7.59
CA LEU A 47 -22.87 2.34 -8.39
C LEU A 47 -23.66 1.30 -7.57
N GLY A 48 -24.07 1.63 -6.34
CA GLY A 48 -24.82 0.72 -5.46
C GLY A 48 -23.97 -0.39 -4.84
N LYS A 49 -22.64 -0.29 -4.91
CA LYS A 49 -21.69 -1.28 -4.34
C LYS A 49 -20.97 -0.68 -3.14
N ASN A 50 -21.06 -1.35 -2.01
CA ASN A 50 -20.42 -0.91 -0.77
C ASN A 50 -19.46 -1.97 -0.24
N CYS A 51 -18.37 -1.50 0.37
CA CYS A 51 -17.53 -2.32 1.25
C CYS A 51 -17.54 -1.73 2.67
N SER A 52 -17.02 -2.48 3.62
CA SER A 52 -16.98 -2.07 5.04
C SER A 52 -15.97 -0.96 5.32
N ALA A 53 -15.03 -0.71 4.40
CA ALA A 53 -13.96 0.25 4.60
C ALA A 53 -14.44 1.71 4.46
N PRO A 54 -13.87 2.65 5.23
CA PRO A 54 -14.38 4.02 5.30
C PRO A 54 -14.19 4.79 4.00
N ILE A 55 -15.19 5.60 3.63
CA ILE A 55 -15.12 6.49 2.47
C ILE A 55 -14.42 7.80 2.87
N ASP A 56 -14.85 8.42 3.96
CA ASP A 56 -14.38 9.75 4.39
C ASP A 56 -13.09 9.70 5.20
N ASP A 57 -12.29 10.76 5.08
CA ASP A 57 -11.06 11.00 5.83
C ASP A 57 -10.10 9.80 5.82
N ILE A 58 -9.82 9.31 4.62
CA ILE A 58 -8.99 8.11 4.44
C ILE A 58 -8.00 8.25 3.29
N CYS A 59 -8.30 9.02 2.24
CA CYS A 59 -7.33 9.27 1.17
C CYS A 59 -6.50 10.48 1.55
N MET A 60 -5.18 10.41 1.35
CA MET A 60 -4.25 11.42 1.81
C MET A 60 -3.57 12.07 0.61
N SER A 61 -3.59 13.40 0.58
CA SER A 61 -2.68 14.21 -0.23
C SER A 61 -1.57 14.76 0.65
N LEU A 62 -0.35 14.86 0.11
CA LEU A 62 0.84 15.28 0.85
C LEU A 62 1.55 16.43 0.13
N GLY A 63 2.24 17.27 0.91
CA GLY A 63 3.07 18.36 0.39
C GLY A 63 2.30 19.33 -0.51
N VAL A 64 2.95 19.80 -1.58
CA VAL A 64 2.41 20.82 -2.51
C VAL A 64 1.11 20.36 -3.19
N ALA A 65 1.00 19.08 -3.52
CA ALA A 65 -0.23 18.52 -4.10
C ALA A 65 -1.41 18.64 -3.13
N SER A 66 -1.15 18.53 -1.83
CA SER A 66 -2.18 18.75 -0.82
C SER A 66 -2.63 20.19 -0.72
N ASP A 67 -1.71 21.15 -0.80
CA ASP A 67 -2.04 22.57 -0.71
C ASP A 67 -3.03 22.93 -1.84
N PHE A 68 -2.75 22.48 -3.07
CA PHE A 68 -3.65 22.65 -4.20
C PHE A 68 -5.04 22.02 -3.97
N LEU A 69 -5.11 20.76 -3.53
CA LEU A 69 -6.40 20.08 -3.32
C LEU A 69 -7.23 20.72 -2.19
N ILE A 70 -6.56 21.29 -1.18
CA ILE A 70 -7.24 22.03 -0.11
C ILE A 70 -7.80 23.35 -0.64
N GLU A 71 -7.03 24.10 -1.41
CA GLU A 71 -7.47 25.37 -2.01
C GLU A 71 -8.66 25.19 -2.95
N GLN A 72 -8.68 24.08 -3.71
CA GLN A 72 -9.80 23.74 -4.60
C GLN A 72 -11.02 23.13 -3.87
N GLY A 73 -10.95 22.93 -2.55
CA GLY A 73 -12.04 22.35 -1.76
C GLY A 73 -12.23 20.85 -1.93
N PHE A 74 -11.26 20.15 -2.53
CA PHE A 74 -11.30 18.69 -2.69
C PHE A 74 -10.75 17.92 -1.49
N ALA A 75 -10.00 18.58 -0.61
CA ALA A 75 -9.48 18.00 0.63
C ALA A 75 -9.59 19.00 1.78
N ARG A 76 -9.71 18.50 3.02
CA ARG A 76 -9.53 19.34 4.20
C ARG A 76 -8.07 19.30 4.64
N LYS A 77 -7.57 20.40 5.22
CA LYS A 77 -6.26 20.42 5.85
C LYS A 77 -6.21 19.40 6.99
N ALA A 78 -5.07 18.72 7.14
CA ALA A 78 -4.82 17.74 8.18
C ALA A 78 -3.40 17.88 8.74
N SER A 79 -3.25 17.75 10.06
CA SER A 79 -1.95 17.64 10.72
C SER A 79 -1.28 16.30 10.43
N VAL A 80 0.02 16.19 10.73
CA VAL A 80 0.74 14.90 10.69
C VAL A 80 0.06 13.86 11.58
N GLU A 81 -0.42 14.27 12.76
CA GLU A 81 -1.09 13.38 13.71
C GLU A 81 -2.43 12.87 13.17
N GLU A 82 -3.22 13.73 12.52
CA GLU A 82 -4.48 13.34 11.89
C GLU A 82 -4.23 12.37 10.72
N LEU A 83 -3.20 12.62 9.90
CA LEU A 83 -2.82 11.73 8.81
C LEU A 83 -2.36 10.36 9.33
N LEU A 84 -1.53 10.33 10.38
CA LEU A 84 -1.11 9.08 11.01
C LEU A 84 -2.28 8.33 11.65
N THR A 85 -3.25 9.05 12.22
CA THR A 85 -4.48 8.45 12.76
C THR A 85 -5.34 7.83 11.65
N ALA A 86 -5.51 8.53 10.53
CA ALA A 86 -6.20 7.98 9.36
C ALA A 86 -5.44 6.79 8.74
N LEU A 87 -4.10 6.81 8.77
CA LEU A 87 -3.26 5.69 8.33
C LEU A 87 -3.48 4.47 9.22
N LYS A 88 -3.46 4.65 10.54
CA LYS A 88 -3.70 3.58 11.49
C LYS A 88 -5.10 2.98 11.34
N ARG A 89 -6.11 3.84 11.17
CA ARG A 89 -7.47 3.41 10.83
C ARG A 89 -7.48 2.56 9.55
N ALA A 90 -6.74 2.96 8.51
CA ALA A 90 -6.63 2.17 7.30
C ALA A 90 -5.97 0.80 7.52
N GLU A 91 -4.93 0.73 8.36
CA GLU A 91 -4.30 -0.53 8.77
C GLU A 91 -5.28 -1.46 9.50
N ASP A 92 -6.11 -0.92 10.41
CA ASP A 92 -7.11 -1.70 11.16
C ASP A 92 -8.19 -2.31 10.24
N PHE A 93 -8.46 -1.67 9.09
CA PHE A 93 -9.33 -2.20 8.04
C PHE A 93 -8.61 -3.14 7.05
N GLY A 94 -7.31 -3.39 7.22
CA GLY A 94 -6.51 -4.23 6.31
C GLY A 94 -6.33 -3.64 4.91
N LEU A 95 -6.28 -2.31 4.80
CA LEU A 95 -6.16 -1.60 3.53
C LEU A 95 -4.71 -1.49 3.07
N VAL A 96 -4.44 -1.72 1.79
CA VAL A 96 -3.10 -1.57 1.22
C VAL A 96 -2.78 -0.09 1.03
N HIS A 97 -1.71 0.37 1.66
CA HIS A 97 -1.15 1.69 1.41
C HIS A 97 -0.48 1.74 0.03
N VAL A 98 -0.83 2.71 -0.79
CA VAL A 98 -0.30 2.90 -2.14
C VAL A 98 0.05 4.36 -2.36
N GLY A 99 1.22 4.66 -2.91
CA GLY A 99 1.61 6.04 -3.25
C GLY A 99 2.40 6.13 -4.53
N ASP A 100 3.04 7.28 -4.73
CA ASP A 100 3.95 7.51 -5.84
C ASP A 100 5.17 6.59 -5.79
N ASN A 101 5.68 6.22 -6.97
CA ASN A 101 6.89 5.39 -7.06
C ASN A 101 8.17 6.24 -6.98
N VAL A 102 8.27 7.06 -5.94
CA VAL A 102 9.44 7.93 -5.65
C VAL A 102 9.91 7.73 -4.21
N GLN A 103 11.12 8.20 -3.91
CA GLN A 103 11.64 8.21 -2.52
C GLN A 103 11.24 9.48 -1.77
N ASP A 104 11.35 10.64 -2.43
CA ASP A 104 11.09 11.93 -1.82
C ASP A 104 9.86 12.59 -2.43
N GLN A 105 9.20 13.45 -1.64
CA GLN A 105 8.06 14.26 -2.09
C GLN A 105 6.89 13.43 -2.64
N THR A 106 6.58 12.30 -1.98
CA THR A 106 5.34 11.57 -2.23
C THR A 106 4.16 12.53 -2.15
N THR A 107 3.30 12.52 -3.17
CA THR A 107 2.21 13.49 -3.33
C THR A 107 0.89 12.96 -2.80
N PHE A 108 0.74 11.65 -2.68
CA PHE A 108 -0.45 11.02 -2.12
C PHE A 108 -0.16 9.68 -1.44
N ILE A 109 -1.04 9.31 -0.52
CA ILE A 109 -1.17 7.95 0.00
C ILE A 109 -2.64 7.54 -0.09
N CYS A 110 -2.89 6.53 -0.94
CA CYS A 110 -4.17 5.85 -1.05
C CYS A 110 -4.22 4.66 -0.10
N ASN A 111 -5.41 4.40 0.44
CA ASN A 111 -5.69 3.31 1.38
C ASN A 111 -6.68 2.34 0.73
N CYS A 112 -6.14 1.42 -0.07
CA CYS A 112 -6.86 0.67 -1.09
C CYS A 112 -7.40 -0.67 -0.57
N CYS A 113 -8.60 -1.03 -1.02
CA CYS A 113 -9.19 -2.36 -0.86
C CYS A 113 -9.28 -3.05 -2.23
N GLY A 114 -9.24 -4.37 -2.23
CA GLY A 114 -9.30 -5.19 -3.44
C GLY A 114 -10.64 -5.15 -4.17
N CYS A 115 -11.71 -4.76 -3.46
CA CYS A 115 -13.08 -4.74 -3.97
C CYS A 115 -13.49 -3.43 -4.67
N CYS A 116 -12.87 -2.30 -4.32
CA CYS A 116 -13.22 -1.00 -4.91
C CYS A 116 -12.07 -0.37 -5.70
N CYS A 117 -10.80 -0.59 -5.33
CA CYS A 117 -9.68 0.07 -6.00
C CYS A 117 -9.45 -0.53 -7.39
N ALA A 118 -9.56 0.30 -8.43
CA ALA A 118 -9.33 -0.12 -9.82
C ALA A 118 -7.95 -0.78 -10.04
N PHE A 119 -6.90 -0.32 -9.36
CA PHE A 119 -5.57 -0.93 -9.47
C PHE A 119 -5.52 -2.34 -8.89
N LEU A 120 -6.05 -2.52 -7.66
CA LEU A 120 -6.02 -3.83 -7.00
C LEU A 120 -6.99 -4.81 -7.65
N GLU A 121 -8.17 -4.34 -8.08
CA GLU A 121 -9.11 -5.13 -8.87
C GLU A 121 -8.50 -5.55 -10.21
N GLY A 122 -7.76 -4.67 -10.88
CA GLY A 122 -7.03 -4.98 -12.10
C GLY A 122 -5.96 -6.06 -11.91
N ILE A 123 -5.23 -6.02 -10.80
CA ILE A 123 -4.28 -7.09 -10.41
C ILE A 123 -5.04 -8.41 -10.22
N ASN A 124 -6.13 -8.40 -9.46
CA ASN A 124 -6.95 -9.57 -9.19
C ASN A 124 -7.55 -10.22 -10.46
N LYS A 125 -7.99 -9.43 -11.43
CA LYS A 125 -8.69 -9.92 -12.63
C LYS A 125 -7.77 -10.28 -13.78
N HIS A 126 -6.66 -9.56 -13.94
CA HIS A 126 -5.84 -9.64 -15.14
C HIS A 126 -4.40 -10.10 -14.87
N GLN A 127 -4.02 -10.28 -13.60
CA GLN A 127 -2.64 -10.63 -13.20
C GLN A 127 -1.58 -9.70 -13.81
N LYS A 128 -1.95 -8.45 -14.12
CA LYS A 128 -1.04 -7.43 -14.64
C LYS A 128 -0.50 -6.61 -13.48
N ARG A 129 0.82 -6.43 -13.43
CA ARG A 129 1.51 -5.56 -12.46
C ARG A 129 1.14 -4.09 -12.71
N ALA A 130 0.05 -3.64 -12.09
CA ALA A 130 -0.42 -2.25 -12.13
C ALA A 130 0.29 -1.36 -11.08
N LEU A 131 0.93 -1.98 -10.09
CA LEU A 131 1.69 -1.32 -9.02
C LEU A 131 3.12 -1.87 -8.98
N ALA A 132 4.08 -1.00 -8.68
CA ALA A 132 5.42 -1.44 -8.32
C ALA A 132 5.37 -2.15 -6.96
N THR A 133 6.14 -3.23 -6.83
CA THR A 133 6.27 -4.02 -5.59
C THR A 133 7.17 -3.30 -4.61
N THR A 134 6.98 -3.56 -3.31
CA THR A 134 7.99 -3.21 -2.29
C THR A 134 9.23 -4.10 -2.46
N ASN A 135 10.28 -3.80 -1.70
CA ASN A 135 11.46 -4.65 -1.59
C ASN A 135 11.24 -5.92 -0.75
N TYR A 136 10.01 -6.15 -0.30
CA TYR A 136 9.64 -7.25 0.57
C TYR A 136 8.64 -8.19 -0.08
N ILE A 137 8.59 -9.39 0.47
CA ILE A 137 7.66 -10.45 0.09
C ILE A 137 7.18 -11.18 1.34
N ALA A 138 5.91 -11.55 1.34
CA ALA A 138 5.33 -12.36 2.40
C ALA A 138 5.91 -13.79 2.32
N ARG A 139 6.30 -14.35 3.46
CA ARG A 139 6.77 -15.72 3.60
C ARG A 139 6.07 -16.38 4.77
N LEU A 140 5.64 -17.61 4.59
CA LEU A 140 5.12 -18.44 5.66
C LEU A 140 6.29 -19.08 6.42
N LYS A 141 6.31 -18.92 7.74
CA LYS A 141 7.03 -19.80 8.64
C LYS A 141 6.06 -20.90 9.07
N GLN A 142 6.23 -22.11 8.52
CA GLN A 142 5.31 -23.22 8.79
C GLN A 142 5.30 -23.57 10.29
N GLU A 143 6.45 -23.47 10.96
CA GLU A 143 6.51 -23.66 12.41
C GLU A 143 5.78 -22.52 13.13
N GLY A 144 4.56 -22.82 13.61
CA GLY A 144 3.67 -21.86 14.29
C GLY A 144 2.44 -21.45 13.47
N CYS A 145 2.30 -21.91 12.23
CA CYS A 145 1.06 -21.75 11.48
C CYS A 145 0.01 -22.76 11.96
N ASN A 146 -1.21 -22.28 12.22
CA ASN A 146 -2.35 -23.11 12.62
C ASN A 146 -3.42 -23.25 11.53
N GLY A 147 -3.15 -22.76 10.31
CA GLY A 147 -4.07 -22.89 9.17
C GLY A 147 -5.33 -22.03 9.25
N CYS A 148 -5.39 -20.99 10.08
CA CYS A 148 -6.60 -20.19 10.31
C CYS A 148 -7.09 -19.33 9.13
N GLU A 149 -6.43 -19.35 7.98
CA GLU A 149 -6.82 -18.66 6.73
C GLU A 149 -6.88 -17.11 6.75
N ILE A 150 -6.77 -16.46 7.91
CA ILE A 150 -6.85 -14.98 8.07
C ILE A 150 -5.92 -14.23 7.10
N CYS A 151 -4.71 -14.76 6.86
CA CYS A 151 -3.77 -14.15 5.93
C CYS A 151 -4.24 -14.14 4.46
N ALA A 152 -5.00 -15.17 4.06
CA ALA A 152 -5.61 -15.26 2.74
C ALA A 152 -6.78 -14.27 2.62
N ASP A 153 -7.63 -14.19 3.65
CA ASP A 153 -8.78 -13.27 3.71
C ASP A 153 -8.36 -11.80 3.62
N HIS A 154 -7.29 -11.42 4.32
CA HIS A 154 -6.77 -10.06 4.30
C HIS A 154 -5.93 -9.73 3.06
N CYS A 155 -5.67 -10.69 2.16
CA CYS A 155 -4.90 -10.46 0.94
C CYS A 155 -5.76 -9.74 -0.13
N GLN A 156 -5.71 -8.41 -0.14
CA GLN A 156 -6.48 -7.56 -1.06
C GLN A 156 -6.24 -7.84 -2.57
N ILE A 157 -5.14 -8.51 -2.90
CA ILE A 157 -4.76 -8.88 -4.27
C ILE A 157 -4.77 -10.40 -4.53
N LYS A 158 -5.34 -11.19 -3.60
CA LYS A 158 -5.51 -12.65 -3.74
C LYS A 158 -4.22 -13.40 -4.11
N ALA A 159 -3.09 -12.89 -3.65
CA ALA A 159 -1.78 -13.51 -3.83
C ALA A 159 -1.48 -14.61 -2.80
N ILE A 160 -2.42 -14.92 -1.91
CA ILE A 160 -2.31 -16.00 -0.92
C ILE A 160 -3.51 -16.92 -1.12
N LYS A 161 -3.25 -18.22 -1.21
CA LYS A 161 -4.27 -19.27 -1.31
C LYS A 161 -3.97 -20.38 -0.31
N MET A 162 -4.98 -21.07 0.16
CA MET A 162 -4.78 -22.26 1.00
C MET A 162 -4.50 -23.47 0.10
N GLU A 163 -3.41 -24.19 0.36
CA GLU A 163 -3.11 -25.49 -0.23
C GLU A 163 -2.97 -26.52 0.90
N GLY A 164 -4.02 -27.34 1.07
CA GLY A 164 -4.17 -28.13 2.28
C GLY A 164 -4.34 -27.23 3.50
N ASP A 165 -3.60 -27.51 4.58
CA ASP A 165 -3.72 -26.79 5.85
C ASP A 165 -2.90 -25.49 5.92
N TYR A 166 -2.13 -25.16 4.86
CA TYR A 166 -1.18 -24.06 4.90
C TYR A 166 -1.39 -23.02 3.77
N PRO A 167 -1.16 -21.73 4.07
CA PRO A 167 -1.21 -20.69 3.05
C PRO A 167 0.04 -20.74 2.15
N VAL A 168 -0.19 -20.66 0.84
CA VAL A 168 0.84 -20.56 -0.20
C VAL A 168 0.77 -19.17 -0.82
N VAL A 169 1.94 -18.52 -0.90
CA VAL A 169 2.09 -17.17 -1.46
C VAL A 169 2.49 -17.27 -2.93
N ASP A 170 1.68 -16.70 -3.81
CA ASP A 170 2.04 -16.45 -5.20
C ASP A 170 3.06 -15.30 -5.25
N VAL A 171 4.31 -15.68 -5.51
CA VAL A 171 5.47 -14.78 -5.57
C VAL A 171 5.34 -13.73 -6.67
N GLU A 172 4.71 -14.08 -7.78
CA GLU A 172 4.58 -13.20 -8.94
C GLU A 172 3.56 -12.11 -8.70
N SER A 173 2.44 -12.48 -8.05
CA SER A 173 1.34 -11.56 -7.73
C SER A 173 1.61 -10.73 -6.48
N CYS A 174 2.33 -11.26 -5.48
CA CYS A 174 2.54 -10.58 -4.20
C CYS A 174 3.21 -9.21 -4.41
N ILE A 175 2.60 -8.13 -3.88
CA ILE A 175 3.15 -6.77 -3.93
C ILE A 175 3.98 -6.39 -2.70
N GLY A 176 4.02 -7.24 -1.69
CA GLY A 176 4.83 -7.03 -0.48
C GLY A 176 4.29 -5.97 0.48
N CYS A 177 2.97 -5.76 0.54
CA CYS A 177 2.34 -4.75 1.40
C CYS A 177 2.34 -5.11 2.90
N GLY A 178 2.44 -6.39 3.24
CA GLY A 178 2.55 -6.83 4.63
C GLY A 178 1.25 -6.92 5.42
N VAL A 179 0.08 -6.67 4.81
CA VAL A 179 -1.23 -6.81 5.49
C VAL A 179 -1.39 -8.20 6.12
N CYS A 180 -1.04 -9.25 5.38
CA CYS A 180 -1.11 -10.63 5.88
C CYS A 180 -0.25 -10.89 7.12
N ALA A 181 0.95 -10.30 7.19
CA ALA A 181 1.84 -10.43 8.35
C ALA A 181 1.28 -9.66 9.56
N ASN A 182 0.70 -8.48 9.33
CA ASN A 182 0.10 -7.66 10.38
C ASN A 182 -1.10 -8.34 11.06
N PHE A 183 -1.91 -9.06 10.28
CA PHE A 183 -3.12 -9.74 10.78
C PHE A 183 -2.89 -11.19 11.20
N CYS A 184 -1.66 -11.71 11.13
CA CYS A 184 -1.39 -13.11 11.49
C CYS A 184 -1.32 -13.27 13.02
N PRO A 185 -2.29 -13.95 13.67
CA PRO A 185 -2.36 -14.01 15.13
C PRO A 185 -1.23 -14.85 15.75
N THR A 186 -0.71 -15.84 15.01
CA THR A 186 0.42 -16.67 15.45
C THR A 186 1.77 -16.12 14.99
N GLU A 187 1.75 -14.97 14.31
CA GLU A 187 2.91 -14.34 13.67
C GLU A 187 3.69 -15.25 12.70
N ALA A 188 3.06 -16.32 12.19
CA ALA A 188 3.67 -17.25 11.24
C ALA A 188 3.93 -16.60 9.87
N MET A 189 3.11 -15.62 9.47
CA MET A 189 3.36 -14.80 8.28
C MET A 189 4.40 -13.73 8.60
N LYS A 190 5.54 -13.77 7.89
CA LYS A 190 6.64 -12.81 8.04
C LYS A 190 6.92 -12.10 6.72
N MET A 191 7.58 -10.95 6.80
CA MET A 191 8.10 -10.25 5.64
C MET A 191 9.59 -10.56 5.48
N GLY A 192 9.96 -11.08 4.30
CA GLY A 192 11.35 -11.30 3.90
C GLY A 192 11.74 -10.37 2.76
N GLU A 193 13.03 -10.19 2.54
CA GLU A 193 13.53 -9.44 1.38
C GLU A 193 13.31 -10.21 0.08
N ARG A 194 13.10 -9.46 -1.01
CA ARG A 194 13.16 -9.99 -2.37
C ARG A 194 14.61 -10.13 -2.82
N GLU A 195 14.88 -11.12 -3.66
CA GLU A 195 16.22 -11.31 -4.26
C GLU A 195 16.67 -10.08 -5.04
N LYS A 196 15.76 -9.49 -5.82
CA LYS A 196 16.02 -8.28 -6.58
C LYS A 196 15.45 -7.08 -5.86
N ARG A 197 16.33 -6.26 -5.31
CA ARG A 197 15.98 -4.96 -4.75
C ARG A 197 15.70 -3.95 -5.86
N VAL A 198 14.60 -3.22 -5.74
CA VAL A 198 14.23 -2.11 -6.60
C VAL A 198 14.26 -0.83 -5.78
N ILE A 199 15.17 0.07 -6.16
CA ILE A 199 15.22 1.41 -5.60
C ILE A 199 14.36 2.32 -6.50
N PRO A 200 13.29 2.92 -5.96
CA PRO A 200 12.49 3.86 -6.73
C PRO A 200 13.32 5.12 -7.03
N PRO A 201 13.04 5.82 -8.13
CA PRO A 201 13.65 7.13 -8.42
C PRO A 201 13.54 8.08 -7.24
N LYS A 202 14.53 8.96 -7.04
CA LYS A 202 14.49 9.89 -5.91
C LYS A 202 13.38 10.92 -6.09
N THR A 203 13.23 11.41 -7.32
CA THR A 203 12.31 12.49 -7.67
C THR A 203 11.30 12.09 -8.75
N TYR A 204 10.19 12.84 -8.84
CA TYR A 204 9.20 12.65 -9.91
C TYR A 204 9.81 12.87 -11.30
N LYS A 205 10.76 13.80 -11.45
CA LYS A 205 11.49 14.03 -12.71
C LYS A 205 12.24 12.77 -13.16
N GLU A 206 13.00 12.15 -12.25
CA GLU A 206 13.70 10.89 -12.54
C GLU A 206 12.74 9.75 -12.87
N LEU A 207 11.60 9.69 -12.18
CA LEU A 207 10.55 8.72 -12.49
C LEU A 207 10.05 8.90 -13.92
N MET A 208 9.74 10.12 -14.35
CA MET A 208 9.29 10.39 -15.71
C MET A 208 10.34 10.01 -16.75
N VAL A 209 11.63 10.30 -16.50
CA VAL A 209 12.73 9.87 -17.39
C VAL A 209 12.75 8.34 -17.53
N ARG A 210 12.67 7.60 -16.41
CA ARG A 210 12.66 6.14 -16.43
C ARG A 210 11.48 5.57 -17.22
N LEU A 211 10.28 6.12 -17.02
CA LEU A 211 9.08 5.69 -17.73
C LEU A 211 9.14 5.99 -19.24
N MET A 212 9.79 7.10 -19.64
CA MET A 212 9.99 7.42 -21.06
C MET A 212 10.95 6.43 -21.72
N GLN A 213 12.04 6.06 -21.04
CA GLN A 213 13.00 5.06 -21.51
C GLN A 213 12.35 3.67 -21.65
N GLU A 214 11.59 3.22 -20.65
CA GLU A 214 10.89 1.92 -20.68
C GLU A 214 9.87 1.82 -21.82
N LYS A 215 9.29 2.95 -22.22
CA LYS A 215 8.31 3.03 -23.32
C LYS A 215 8.94 3.35 -24.68
N GLY A 216 10.26 3.48 -24.78
CA GLY A 216 10.96 3.83 -26.01
C GLY A 216 10.60 5.21 -26.57
N ARG A 217 10.33 6.18 -25.69
CA ARG A 217 9.91 7.55 -26.04
C ARG A 217 11.03 8.59 -25.86
N MET A 218 12.27 8.12 -25.70
CA MET A 218 13.53 8.88 -25.64
C MET A 218 14.56 8.22 -26.53
#